data_AF-A0A7W0QS16-F1
#
_entry.id   AF-A0A7W0QS16-F1
#
_cell.length_a   1.000
_cell.length_b   1.000
_cell.length_c   1.000
_cell.angle_alpha   90.00
_cell.angle_beta   90.00
_cell.angle_gamma   90.00
#
_symmetry.space_group_name_H-M   'P 1'
#
loop_
_entity.id
_entity.type
_entity.pdbx_description
1 polymer ?
#
loop_
_entity_poly.entity_id
_entity_poly.type
_entity_poly.pdbx_seq_one_letter_code
_entity_poly.pdbx_strand_id
1 'polypeptide(L)'
;MKGEALNVVRQPLTRTLIFETGIAIADAEGIDAVTMRRVAATLNVQAMSLYNHVSNKRDLLDGMAAHLLATLAVPDIAAMSWRELAGRVGRAYRQLGLDHPALYPYVLERPFGSPESLATLDAFLNVFREAGFSPTGNYLAFSLFTGFVEGFTLDEITRRNQRSLRDPVKNPLLSEDVPANYQAVYEVFGAGAVHDDVAFERCLELVLDAMEALMAPEHPE
;
A
#
# COMPACT_ATOMS: atom_id res chain seq x y z
N MET A 1 -11.57 -40.19 36.39
CA MET A 1 -10.97 -39.18 35.50
C MET A 1 -12.07 -38.57 34.65
N LYS A 2 -12.59 -37.39 35.03
CA LYS A 2 -13.50 -36.60 34.19
C LYS A 2 -12.63 -35.67 33.35
N GLY A 3 -12.75 -35.75 32.03
CA GLY A 3 -12.06 -34.87 31.10
C GLY A 3 -12.65 -33.46 31.20
N GLU A 4 -11.82 -32.50 31.58
CA GLU A 4 -12.12 -31.08 31.43
C GLU A 4 -12.12 -30.76 29.94
N ALA A 5 -13.31 -30.47 29.40
CA ALA A 5 -13.43 -29.83 28.11
C ALA A 5 -12.86 -28.42 28.24
N LEU A 6 -11.72 -28.16 27.60
CA LEU A 6 -11.18 -26.82 27.41
C LEU A 6 -12.27 -25.97 26.76
N ASN A 7 -12.81 -25.03 27.52
CA ASN A 7 -13.86 -24.12 27.07
C ASN A 7 -13.23 -23.16 26.07
N VAL A 8 -13.27 -23.50 24.77
CA VAL A 8 -12.83 -22.62 23.70
C VAL A 8 -13.80 -21.44 23.67
N VAL A 9 -13.38 -20.32 24.26
CA VAL A 9 -14.11 -19.06 24.20
C VAL A 9 -14.25 -18.71 22.72
N ARG A 10 -15.46 -18.83 22.17
CA ARG A 10 -15.74 -18.36 20.81
C ARG A 10 -15.63 -16.85 20.80
N GLN A 11 -14.58 -16.34 20.17
CA GLN A 11 -14.40 -14.92 19.98
C GLN A 11 -15.58 -14.38 19.15
N PRO A 12 -16.25 -13.29 19.56
CA PRO A 12 -17.36 -12.74 18.81
C PRO A 12 -16.89 -12.30 17.42
N LEU A 13 -17.72 -12.56 16.40
CA LEU A 13 -17.43 -12.17 15.03
C LEU A 13 -17.47 -10.63 14.92
N THR A 14 -16.38 -10.04 14.44
CA THR A 14 -16.27 -8.59 14.22
C THR A 14 -15.80 -8.30 12.80
N ARG A 15 -16.03 -7.08 12.31
CA ARG A 15 -15.52 -6.65 10.99
C ARG A 15 -13.99 -6.75 10.93
N THR A 16 -13.30 -6.32 12.00
CA THR A 16 -11.84 -6.43 12.14
C THR A 16 -11.37 -7.87 11.95
N LEU A 17 -11.94 -8.84 12.68
CA LEU A 17 -11.56 -10.24 12.58
C LEU A 17 -11.81 -10.81 11.16
N ILE A 18 -12.90 -10.40 10.51
CA ILE A 18 -13.22 -10.78 9.13
C ILE A 18 -12.15 -10.24 8.17
N PHE A 19 -11.76 -8.97 8.31
CA PHE A 19 -10.76 -8.33 7.46
C PHE A 19 -9.37 -8.92 7.66
N GLU A 20 -8.91 -9.08 8.90
CA GLU A 20 -7.63 -9.72 9.23
C GLU A 20 -7.54 -11.14 8.65
N THR A 21 -8.63 -11.92 8.76
CA THR A 21 -8.68 -13.26 8.17
C THR A 21 -8.64 -13.22 6.65
N GLY A 22 -9.35 -12.28 6.02
CA GLY A 22 -9.31 -12.08 4.58
C GLY A 22 -7.93 -11.69 4.07
N ILE A 23 -7.22 -10.81 4.79
CA ILE A 23 -5.84 -10.40 4.49
C ILE A 23 -4.91 -11.62 4.58
N ALA A 24 -4.97 -12.39 5.67
CA ALA A 24 -4.15 -13.59 5.82
C ALA A 24 -4.38 -14.63 4.70
N ILE A 25 -5.61 -14.78 4.22
CA ILE A 25 -5.91 -15.63 3.05
C ILE A 25 -5.29 -15.03 1.77
N ALA A 26 -5.41 -13.72 1.56
CA ALA A 26 -4.85 -13.05 0.38
C ALA A 26 -3.32 -13.21 0.31
N ASP A 27 -2.64 -13.06 1.45
CA ASP A 27 -1.18 -13.18 1.53
C ASP A 27 -0.70 -14.61 1.29
N ALA A 28 -1.45 -15.62 1.76
CA ALA A 28 -1.08 -17.02 1.66
C ALA A 28 -1.49 -17.68 0.32
N GLU A 29 -2.65 -17.32 -0.22
CA GLU A 29 -3.31 -18.03 -1.33
C GLU A 29 -3.63 -17.13 -2.53
N GLY A 30 -3.36 -15.82 -2.42
CA GLY A 30 -3.71 -14.83 -3.44
C GLY A 30 -5.13 -14.30 -3.31
N ILE A 31 -5.40 -13.18 -3.98
CA ILE A 31 -6.66 -12.44 -3.81
C ILE A 31 -7.90 -13.21 -4.30
N ASP A 32 -7.73 -14.10 -5.27
CA ASP A 32 -8.84 -14.90 -5.81
C ASP A 32 -9.38 -15.91 -4.79
N ALA A 33 -8.53 -16.37 -3.86
CA ALA A 33 -8.93 -17.25 -2.76
C ALA A 33 -9.84 -16.55 -1.74
N VAL A 34 -9.80 -15.21 -1.68
CA VAL A 34 -10.65 -14.41 -0.80
C VAL A 34 -12.09 -14.46 -1.29
N THR A 35 -12.84 -15.38 -0.70
CA THR A 35 -14.28 -15.56 -0.93
C THR A 35 -15.02 -15.60 0.40
N MET A 36 -16.29 -15.20 0.40
CA MET A 36 -17.15 -15.28 1.59
C MET A 36 -17.12 -16.67 2.24
N ARG A 37 -17.12 -17.73 1.42
CA ARG A 37 -17.05 -19.11 1.91
C ARG A 37 -15.69 -19.45 2.51
N ARG A 38 -14.58 -19.07 1.87
CA ARG A 38 -13.22 -19.33 2.36
C ARG A 38 -12.97 -18.62 3.70
N VAL A 39 -13.39 -17.36 3.83
CA VAL A 39 -13.27 -16.60 5.09
C VAL A 39 -14.12 -17.24 6.19
N ALA A 40 -15.39 -17.55 5.90
CA ALA A 40 -16.29 -18.17 6.88
C ALA A 40 -15.77 -19.54 7.36
N ALA A 41 -15.23 -20.36 6.43
CA ALA A 41 -14.63 -21.64 6.75
C ALA A 41 -13.41 -21.48 7.67
N THR A 42 -12.54 -20.49 7.42
CA THR A 42 -11.37 -20.20 8.27
C THR A 42 -11.78 -19.79 9.68
N LEU A 43 -12.85 -19.00 9.80
CA LEU A 43 -13.42 -18.56 11.07
C LEU A 43 -14.32 -19.60 11.74
N ASN A 44 -14.53 -20.76 11.13
CA ASN A 44 -15.46 -21.79 11.60
C ASN A 44 -16.89 -21.26 11.87
N VAL A 45 -17.38 -20.39 11.00
CA VAL A 45 -18.73 -19.82 11.03
C VAL A 45 -19.50 -20.10 9.74
N GLN A 46 -20.80 -19.90 9.75
CA GLN A 46 -21.61 -19.96 8.53
C GLN A 46 -21.37 -18.71 7.67
N ALA A 47 -21.36 -18.85 6.35
CA ALA A 47 -21.20 -17.71 5.44
C ALA A 47 -22.25 -16.61 5.68
N MET A 48 -23.48 -16.99 6.06
CA MET A 48 -24.54 -16.03 6.41
C MET A 48 -24.15 -15.10 7.57
N SER A 49 -23.34 -15.57 8.52
CA SER A 49 -22.85 -14.75 9.62
C SER A 49 -21.97 -13.59 9.14
N LEU A 50 -21.17 -13.80 8.08
CA LEU A 50 -20.36 -12.72 7.50
C LEU A 50 -21.22 -11.64 6.84
N TYR A 51 -22.34 -12.02 6.21
CA TYR A 51 -23.23 -11.07 5.54
C TYR A 51 -23.89 -10.05 6.48
N ASN A 52 -23.91 -10.34 7.80
CA ASN A 52 -24.34 -9.36 8.81
C ASN A 52 -23.30 -8.24 9.04
N HIS A 53 -22.07 -8.41 8.56
CA HIS A 53 -20.95 -7.48 8.75
C HIS A 53 -20.43 -6.88 7.45
N VAL A 54 -20.50 -7.63 6.34
CA VAL A 54 -20.07 -7.22 5.00
C VAL A 54 -21.08 -7.66 3.95
N SER A 55 -21.51 -6.74 3.10
CA SER A 55 -22.66 -6.96 2.21
C SER A 55 -22.36 -7.90 1.03
N ASN A 56 -21.11 -7.95 0.57
CA ASN A 56 -20.68 -8.75 -0.58
C ASN A 56 -19.14 -8.85 -0.63
N LYS A 57 -18.59 -9.58 -1.61
CA LYS A 57 -17.13 -9.72 -1.81
C LYS A 57 -16.43 -8.37 -2.04
N ARG A 58 -17.08 -7.42 -2.72
CA ARG A 58 -16.51 -6.09 -2.96
C ARG A 58 -16.38 -5.32 -1.64
N ASP A 59 -17.43 -5.26 -0.83
CA ASP A 59 -17.42 -4.64 0.50
C ASP A 59 -16.40 -5.32 1.46
N LEU A 60 -16.21 -6.63 1.33
CA LEU A 60 -15.13 -7.35 2.02
C LEU A 60 -13.75 -6.85 1.60
N LEU A 61 -13.46 -6.80 0.29
CA LEU A 61 -12.16 -6.35 -0.24
C LEU A 61 -11.88 -4.88 0.09
N ASP A 62 -12.90 -4.03 -0.03
CA ASP A 62 -12.80 -2.60 0.30
C ASP A 62 -12.51 -2.41 1.79
N GLY A 63 -13.21 -3.16 2.65
CA GLY A 63 -12.99 -3.15 4.08
C GLY A 63 -11.61 -3.69 4.47
N MET A 64 -11.12 -4.73 3.79
CA MET A 64 -9.75 -5.24 3.97
C MET A 64 -8.70 -4.19 3.59
N ALA A 65 -8.86 -3.52 2.45
CA ALA A 65 -7.94 -2.47 2.01
C ALA A 65 -7.92 -1.27 2.97
N ALA A 66 -9.09 -0.80 3.40
CA ALA A 66 -9.21 0.29 4.37
C ALA A 66 -8.63 -0.10 5.74
N HIS A 67 -8.90 -1.33 6.19
CA HIS A 67 -8.35 -1.85 7.44
C HIS A 67 -6.82 -1.95 7.38
N LEU A 68 -6.28 -2.46 6.27
CA LEU A 68 -4.85 -2.55 6.05
C LEU A 68 -4.20 -1.16 6.05
N LEU A 69 -4.77 -0.20 5.32
CA LEU A 69 -4.26 1.18 5.32
C LEU A 69 -4.27 1.81 6.72
N ALA A 70 -5.28 1.52 7.55
CA ALA A 70 -5.35 2.01 8.92
C ALA A 70 -4.22 1.46 9.82
N THR A 71 -3.56 0.35 9.45
CA THR A 71 -2.39 -0.16 10.17
C THR A 71 -1.14 0.70 9.98
N LEU A 72 -1.10 1.58 8.97
CA LEU A 72 -0.02 2.58 8.77
C LEU A 72 0.00 3.69 9.82
N ALA A 73 -0.81 3.61 10.88
CA ALA A 73 -0.87 4.61 11.93
C ALA A 73 0.53 5.06 12.35
N VAL A 74 0.84 6.33 12.06
CA VAL A 74 2.10 6.94 12.47
C VAL A 74 1.89 7.58 13.83
N PRO A 75 2.44 7.02 14.91
CA PRO A 75 2.34 7.66 16.22
C PRO A 75 3.13 8.98 16.22
N ASP A 76 2.71 9.90 17.08
CA ASP A 76 3.42 11.16 17.35
C ASP A 76 3.59 12.09 16.14
N ILE A 77 2.59 12.12 15.23
CA ILE A 77 2.56 13.01 14.05
C ILE A 77 2.95 14.45 14.41
N ALA A 78 2.38 14.98 15.50
CA ALA A 78 2.58 16.36 15.94
C ALA A 78 4.00 16.66 16.46
N ALA A 79 4.81 15.63 16.74
CA ALA A 79 6.19 15.80 17.19
C ALA A 79 7.22 15.75 16.05
N MET A 80 6.79 15.42 14.82
CA MET A 80 7.67 15.28 13.66
C MET A 80 7.63 16.52 12.78
N SER A 81 8.77 16.85 12.16
CA SER A 81 8.77 17.76 11.01
C SER A 81 8.01 17.13 9.84
N TRP A 82 7.53 17.96 8.91
CA TRP A 82 6.86 17.49 7.69
C TRP A 82 7.71 16.48 6.90
N ARG A 83 9.04 16.70 6.87
CA ARG A 83 9.98 15.86 6.13
C ARG A 83 10.15 14.50 6.77
N GLU A 84 10.30 14.46 8.10
CA GLU A 84 10.38 13.21 8.86
C GLU A 84 9.09 12.39 8.73
N LEU A 85 7.94 13.06 8.86
CA LEU A 85 6.62 12.44 8.73
C LEU A 85 6.43 11.84 7.33
N ALA A 86 6.65 12.62 6.27
CA ALA A 86 6.51 12.16 4.90
C ALA A 86 7.47 11.00 4.59
N GLY A 87 8.73 11.10 5.02
CA GLY A 87 9.70 10.01 4.87
C GLY A 87 9.28 8.73 5.60
N ARG A 88 8.70 8.85 6.81
CA ARG A 88 8.22 7.68 7.58
C ARG A 88 6.99 7.05 6.95
N VAL A 89 6.02 7.87 6.54
CA VAL A 89 4.81 7.41 5.84
C VAL A 89 5.18 6.71 4.53
N GLY A 90 6.10 7.28 3.74
CA GLY A 90 6.50 6.70 2.45
C GLY A 90 7.09 5.31 2.61
N ARG A 91 8.00 5.13 3.59
CA ARG A 91 8.60 3.83 3.91
C ARG A 91 7.57 2.83 4.43
N ALA A 92 6.70 3.25 5.34
CA ALA A 92 5.67 2.39 5.91
C ALA A 92 4.67 1.93 4.83
N TYR A 93 4.26 2.84 3.95
CA TYR A 93 3.35 2.56 2.84
C TYR A 93 3.97 1.58 1.83
N ARG A 94 5.24 1.79 1.46
CA ARG A 94 6.00 0.83 0.64
C ARG A 94 6.04 -0.55 1.30
N GLN A 95 6.41 -0.61 2.58
CA GLN A 95 6.49 -1.86 3.32
C GLN A 95 5.14 -2.60 3.34
N LEU A 96 4.04 -1.89 3.59
CA LEU A 96 2.69 -2.45 3.52
C LEU A 96 2.38 -3.07 2.15
N GLY A 97 2.77 -2.39 1.06
CA GLY A 97 2.59 -2.95 -0.28
C GLY A 97 3.43 -4.19 -0.54
N LEU A 98 4.65 -4.23 -0.02
CA LEU A 98 5.55 -5.38 -0.15
C LEU A 98 5.12 -6.57 0.71
N ASP A 99 4.52 -6.32 1.88
CA ASP A 99 4.00 -7.36 2.77
C ASP A 99 2.65 -7.93 2.27
N HIS A 100 1.85 -7.11 1.57
CA HIS A 100 0.51 -7.49 1.09
C HIS A 100 0.33 -7.28 -0.43
N PRO A 101 1.17 -7.88 -1.28
CA PRO A 101 1.23 -7.56 -2.72
C PRO A 101 -0.06 -7.90 -3.48
N ALA A 102 -0.84 -8.89 -3.01
CA ALA A 102 -2.11 -9.28 -3.62
C ALA A 102 -3.25 -8.29 -3.33
N LEU A 103 -3.18 -7.58 -2.19
CA LEU A 103 -4.21 -6.63 -1.76
C LEU A 103 -3.86 -5.20 -2.14
N TYR A 104 -2.58 -4.89 -2.34
CA TYR A 104 -2.10 -3.54 -2.64
C TYR A 104 -2.82 -2.82 -3.79
N PRO A 105 -3.18 -3.46 -4.94
CA PRO A 105 -3.97 -2.80 -5.98
C PRO A 105 -5.33 -2.27 -5.49
N TYR A 106 -5.97 -2.94 -4.53
CA TYR A 106 -7.24 -2.50 -3.94
C TYR A 106 -7.06 -1.31 -2.99
N VAL A 107 -5.89 -1.19 -2.36
CA VAL A 107 -5.53 -0.03 -1.53
C VAL A 107 -5.43 1.22 -2.42
N LEU A 108 -4.81 1.10 -3.60
CA LEU A 108 -4.67 2.20 -4.57
C LEU A 108 -6.00 2.68 -5.15
N GLU A 109 -6.96 1.77 -5.37
CA GLU A 109 -8.24 2.13 -5.97
C GLU A 109 -9.15 2.94 -5.03
N ARG A 110 -8.95 2.86 -3.71
CA ARG A 110 -9.88 3.42 -2.71
C ARG A 110 -9.19 4.05 -1.52
N PRO A 111 -8.37 5.07 -1.73
CA PRO A 111 -7.79 5.81 -0.63
C PRO A 111 -8.92 6.58 0.12
N PHE A 112 -8.96 6.42 1.44
CA PHE A 112 -9.76 7.24 2.38
C PHE A 112 -11.30 7.12 2.32
N GLY A 113 -11.83 5.89 2.26
CA GLY A 113 -13.28 5.63 2.19
C GLY A 113 -14.07 5.72 3.51
N SER A 114 -13.47 6.16 4.63
CA SER A 114 -14.13 6.27 5.94
C SER A 114 -13.81 7.59 6.67
N PRO A 115 -14.66 8.05 7.62
CA PRO A 115 -14.37 9.24 8.43
C PRO A 115 -13.03 9.18 9.17
N GLU A 116 -12.63 8.01 9.68
CA GLU A 116 -11.37 7.81 10.38
C GLU A 116 -10.17 7.96 9.44
N SER A 117 -10.29 7.43 8.22
CA SER A 117 -9.26 7.59 7.20
C SER A 117 -9.14 9.04 6.71
N LEU A 118 -10.26 9.77 6.62
CA LEU A 118 -10.25 11.21 6.32
C LEU A 118 -9.61 12.03 7.44
N ALA A 119 -9.88 11.71 8.70
CA ALA A 119 -9.24 12.36 9.84
C ALA A 119 -7.71 12.13 9.86
N THR A 120 -7.28 10.94 9.45
CA THR A 120 -5.85 10.61 9.32
C THR A 120 -5.20 11.42 8.19
N LEU A 121 -5.86 11.53 7.04
CA LEU A 121 -5.40 12.36 5.93
C LEU A 121 -5.34 13.84 6.32
N ASP A 122 -6.37 14.34 7.01
CA ASP A 122 -6.43 15.73 7.49
C ASP A 122 -5.26 16.03 8.43
N ALA A 123 -4.98 15.15 9.39
CA ALA A 123 -3.83 15.29 10.29
C ALA A 123 -2.49 15.32 9.54
N PHE A 124 -2.32 14.48 8.52
CA PHE A 124 -1.12 14.43 7.69
C PHE A 124 -0.94 15.72 6.88
N LEU A 125 -1.98 16.19 6.18
CA LEU A 125 -1.95 17.43 5.39
C LEU A 125 -1.83 18.69 6.26
N ASN A 126 -2.32 18.63 7.50
CA ASN A 126 -2.20 19.74 8.45
C ASN A 126 -0.74 19.98 8.85
N VAL A 127 0.10 18.95 8.92
CA VAL A 127 1.55 19.11 9.18
C VAL A 127 2.21 19.92 8.07
N PHE A 128 1.82 19.70 6.81
CA PHE A 128 2.37 20.47 5.68
C PHE A 128 1.89 21.92 5.74
N ARG A 129 0.61 22.13 6.07
CA ARG A 129 0.06 23.48 6.28
C ARG A 129 0.80 24.24 7.39
N GLU A 130 1.06 23.59 8.52
CA GLU A 130 1.79 24.19 9.65
C GLU A 130 3.26 24.44 9.34
N ALA A 131 3.87 23.64 8.46
CA ALA A 131 5.21 23.86 7.96
C ALA A 131 5.33 25.06 7.00
N GLY A 132 4.21 25.58 6.48
CA GLY A 132 4.19 26.77 5.62
C GLY A 132 3.87 26.50 4.15
N PHE A 133 3.42 25.29 3.79
CA PHE A 133 2.94 25.02 2.43
C PHE A 133 1.65 25.83 2.16
N SER A 134 1.59 26.51 1.01
CA SER A 134 0.35 27.13 0.53
C SER A 134 -0.71 26.06 0.22
N PRO A 135 -2.00 26.39 0.08
CA PRO A 135 -3.01 25.41 -0.31
C PRO A 135 -2.65 24.63 -1.60
N THR A 136 -2.16 25.33 -2.63
CA THR A 136 -1.70 24.70 -3.86
C THR A 136 -0.40 23.92 -3.64
N GLY A 137 0.55 24.47 -2.88
CA GLY A 137 1.79 23.77 -2.52
C GLY A 137 1.52 22.46 -1.79
N ASN A 138 0.54 22.45 -0.88
CA ASN A 138 0.12 21.26 -0.13
C ASN A 138 -0.49 20.20 -1.06
N TYR A 139 -1.38 20.61 -1.98
CA TYR A 139 -1.92 19.71 -3.00
C TYR A 139 -0.85 19.11 -3.91
N LEU A 140 0.08 19.94 -4.40
CA LEU A 140 1.17 19.51 -5.28
C LEU A 140 2.15 18.59 -4.55
N ALA A 141 2.51 18.93 -3.31
CA ALA A 141 3.39 18.12 -2.48
C ALA A 141 2.78 16.76 -2.16
N PHE A 142 1.49 16.73 -1.79
CA PHE A 142 0.76 15.48 -1.58
C PHE A 142 0.72 14.63 -2.84
N SER A 143 0.34 15.22 -3.99
CA SER A 143 0.21 14.50 -5.27
C SER A 143 1.55 13.96 -5.77
N LEU A 144 2.63 14.73 -5.62
CA LEU A 144 3.99 14.31 -5.97
C LEU A 144 4.44 13.15 -5.07
N PHE A 145 4.21 13.28 -3.77
CA PHE A 145 4.58 12.29 -2.78
C PHE A 145 3.84 10.96 -2.98
N THR A 146 2.51 10.99 -3.04
CA THR A 146 1.71 9.77 -3.22
C THR A 146 1.95 9.15 -4.58
N GLY A 147 1.99 9.94 -5.65
CA GLY A 147 2.28 9.43 -7.00
C GLY A 147 3.62 8.71 -7.10
N PHE A 148 4.66 9.22 -6.42
CA PHE A 148 5.94 8.53 -6.31
C PHE A 148 5.84 7.25 -5.48
N VAL A 149 5.36 7.33 -4.24
CA VAL A 149 5.35 6.18 -3.32
C VAL A 149 4.48 5.05 -3.87
N GLU A 150 3.29 5.38 -4.36
CA GLU A 150 2.34 4.42 -4.90
C GLU A 150 2.88 3.77 -6.19
N GLY A 151 3.38 4.60 -7.11
CA GLY A 151 3.90 4.15 -8.41
C GLY A 151 5.17 3.32 -8.28
N PHE A 152 6.12 3.74 -7.42
CA PHE A 152 7.35 3.00 -7.18
C PHE A 152 7.04 1.63 -6.57
N THR A 153 6.19 1.58 -5.54
CA THR A 153 5.83 0.35 -4.84
C THR A 153 5.05 -0.61 -5.76
N LEU A 154 4.12 -0.10 -6.58
CA LEU A 154 3.40 -0.93 -7.55
C LEU A 154 4.33 -1.53 -8.61
N ASP A 155 5.24 -0.72 -9.16
CA ASP A 155 6.25 -1.19 -10.12
C ASP A 155 7.18 -2.21 -9.43
N GLU A 156 7.51 -2.03 -8.15
CA GLU A 156 8.33 -2.98 -7.37
C GLU A 156 7.65 -4.33 -7.18
N ILE A 157 6.39 -4.34 -6.74
CA ILE A 157 5.59 -5.56 -6.62
C ILE A 157 5.52 -6.28 -7.98
N THR A 158 5.28 -5.51 -9.05
CA THR A 158 5.22 -6.05 -10.41
C THR A 158 6.57 -6.64 -10.85
N ARG A 159 7.68 -5.93 -10.60
CA ARG A 159 9.06 -6.43 -10.85
C ARG A 159 9.34 -7.74 -10.15
N ARG A 160 8.98 -7.84 -8.86
CA ARG A 160 9.20 -9.05 -8.04
C ARG A 160 8.41 -10.24 -8.60
N ASN A 161 7.18 -10.01 -9.07
CA ASN A 161 6.31 -11.06 -9.62
C ASN A 161 6.64 -11.44 -11.08
N GLN A 162 7.17 -10.50 -11.88
CA GLN A 162 7.34 -10.64 -13.33
C GLN A 162 8.79 -10.47 -13.78
N ARG A 163 9.75 -11.01 -13.01
CA ARG A 163 11.18 -10.81 -13.24
C ARG A 163 11.63 -11.17 -14.67
N SER A 164 11.04 -12.21 -15.27
CA SER A 164 11.35 -12.63 -16.64
C SER A 164 10.91 -11.61 -17.70
N LEU A 165 9.81 -10.88 -17.50
CA LEU A 165 9.29 -9.93 -18.49
C LEU A 165 10.19 -8.70 -18.67
N ARG A 166 11.08 -8.42 -17.72
CA ARG A 166 11.96 -7.24 -17.79
C ARG A 166 13.36 -7.55 -18.30
N ASP A 167 13.76 -8.81 -18.32
CA ASP A 167 15.03 -9.22 -18.91
C ASP A 167 14.83 -9.28 -20.44
N PRO A 168 15.47 -8.41 -21.24
CA PRO A 168 15.27 -8.39 -22.69
C PRO A 168 15.61 -9.72 -23.37
N VAL A 169 16.40 -10.58 -22.70
CA VAL A 169 16.79 -11.91 -23.19
C VAL A 169 15.81 -12.99 -22.72
N LYS A 170 15.17 -12.84 -21.54
CA LYS A 170 14.25 -13.86 -20.97
C LYS A 170 12.78 -13.48 -21.09
N ASN A 171 12.44 -12.33 -21.69
CA ASN A 171 11.08 -11.86 -21.82
C ASN A 171 10.31 -12.69 -22.88
N PRO A 172 9.34 -13.53 -22.48
CA PRO A 172 8.58 -14.40 -23.38
C PRO A 172 7.59 -13.64 -24.27
N LEU A 173 7.35 -12.35 -24.03
CA LEU A 173 6.46 -11.51 -24.85
C LEU A 173 7.18 -10.94 -26.08
N LEU A 174 8.50 -11.02 -26.13
CA LEU A 174 9.27 -10.59 -27.28
C LEU A 174 9.28 -11.72 -28.32
N SER A 175 8.75 -11.43 -29.51
CA SER A 175 8.71 -12.37 -30.63
C SER A 175 10.04 -12.44 -31.39
N GLU A 176 10.91 -11.45 -31.20
CA GLU A 176 12.21 -11.32 -31.84
C GLU A 176 13.26 -10.89 -30.80
N ASP A 177 14.51 -11.24 -31.04
CA ASP A 177 15.63 -10.84 -30.18
C ASP A 177 15.77 -9.32 -30.14
N VAL A 178 16.00 -8.75 -28.95
CA VAL A 178 16.28 -7.33 -28.82
C VAL A 178 17.63 -7.02 -29.46
N PRO A 179 17.73 -6.04 -30.37
CA PRO A 179 18.98 -5.67 -30.99
C PRO A 179 20.06 -5.28 -29.96
N ALA A 180 21.27 -5.83 -30.11
CA ALA A 180 22.38 -5.59 -29.19
C ALA A 180 22.83 -4.11 -29.11
N ASN A 181 22.46 -3.29 -30.10
CA ASN A 181 22.74 -1.85 -30.10
C ASN A 181 21.77 -1.04 -29.22
N TYR A 182 20.78 -1.66 -28.58
CA TYR A 182 19.89 -1.00 -27.60
C TYR A 182 20.55 -0.94 -26.22
N GLN A 183 21.76 -0.38 -26.17
CA GLN A 183 22.62 -0.41 -24.98
C GLN A 183 21.93 0.19 -23.75
N ALA A 184 21.20 1.30 -23.88
CA ALA A 184 20.46 1.91 -22.78
C ALA A 184 19.39 0.98 -22.17
N VAL A 185 18.75 0.13 -22.97
CA VAL A 185 17.78 -0.87 -22.50
C VAL A 185 18.49 -1.91 -21.65
N TYR A 186 19.62 -2.43 -22.14
CA TYR A 186 20.43 -3.38 -21.38
C TYR A 186 21.08 -2.76 -20.14
N GLU A 187 21.41 -1.47 -20.15
CA GLU A 187 21.91 -0.79 -18.95
C GLU A 187 20.80 -0.67 -17.90
N VAL A 188 19.59 -0.25 -18.28
CA VAL A 188 18.48 -0.09 -17.32
C VAL A 188 17.94 -1.43 -16.80
N PHE A 189 17.81 -2.45 -17.67
CA PHE A 189 17.24 -3.74 -17.30
C PHE A 189 18.28 -4.81 -16.93
N GLY A 190 19.52 -4.66 -17.43
CA GLY A 190 20.65 -5.57 -17.18
C GLY A 190 21.61 -5.09 -16.10
N ALA A 191 21.59 -3.80 -15.71
CA ALA A 191 22.08 -3.39 -14.39
C ALA A 191 21.09 -3.92 -13.34
N GLY A 192 21.18 -5.23 -13.09
CA GLY A 192 20.40 -5.91 -12.09
C GLY A 192 20.50 -5.15 -10.77
N ALA A 193 19.37 -4.61 -10.34
CA ALA A 193 19.14 -4.05 -9.02
C ALA A 193 20.21 -3.04 -8.58
N VAL A 194 19.95 -1.75 -8.82
CA VAL A 194 19.92 -0.90 -7.63
C VAL A 194 18.94 -1.62 -6.70
N HIS A 195 19.41 -2.12 -5.55
CA HIS A 195 18.53 -2.75 -4.58
C HIS A 195 17.31 -1.85 -4.43
N ASP A 196 16.09 -2.37 -4.64
CA ASP A 196 14.89 -1.53 -4.73
C ASP A 196 14.80 -0.58 -3.53
N ASP A 197 15.35 -0.98 -2.37
CA ASP A 197 15.57 -0.15 -1.18
C ASP A 197 16.44 1.09 -1.45
N VAL A 198 17.63 0.92 -2.03
CA VAL A 198 18.54 2.03 -2.35
C VAL A 198 17.90 2.97 -3.38
N ALA A 199 17.21 2.41 -4.38
CA ALA A 199 16.51 3.21 -5.39
C ALA A 199 15.36 4.00 -4.76
N PHE A 200 14.55 3.34 -3.92
CA PHE A 200 13.44 3.97 -3.23
C PHE A 200 13.91 5.09 -2.32
N GLU A 201 14.89 4.84 -1.46
CA GLU A 201 15.42 5.85 -0.53
C GLU A 201 16.01 7.04 -1.31
N ARG A 202 16.76 6.78 -2.39
CA ARG A 202 17.33 7.87 -3.19
C ARG A 202 16.26 8.72 -3.86
N CYS A 203 15.23 8.10 -4.44
CA CYS A 203 14.14 8.81 -5.08
C CYS A 203 13.23 9.52 -4.06
N LEU A 204 13.02 8.92 -2.89
CA LEU A 204 12.25 9.53 -1.80
C LEU A 204 12.91 10.83 -1.35
N GLU A 205 14.22 10.85 -1.11
CA GLU A 205 14.92 12.07 -0.74
C GLU A 205 14.81 13.16 -1.83
N LEU A 206 14.90 12.78 -3.11
CA LEU A 206 14.69 13.73 -4.22
C LEU A 206 13.26 14.30 -4.27
N VAL A 207 12.26 13.47 -3.98
CA VAL A 207 10.87 13.90 -3.87
C VAL A 207 10.67 14.85 -2.70
N LEU A 208 11.24 14.54 -1.53
CA LEU A 208 11.19 15.41 -0.36
C LEU A 208 11.87 16.76 -0.62
N ASP A 209 13.02 16.78 -1.31
CA ASP A 209 13.70 18.01 -1.73
C ASP A 209 12.82 18.84 -2.69
N ALA A 210 12.14 18.18 -3.64
CA ALA A 210 11.22 18.84 -4.55
C ALA A 210 9.99 19.40 -3.84
N MET A 211 9.47 18.72 -2.80
CA MET A 211 8.38 19.22 -1.97
C MET A 211 8.77 20.50 -1.22
N GLU A 212 10.01 20.62 -0.75
CA GLU A 212 10.49 21.83 -0.08
C GLU A 212 10.41 23.06 -1.02
N ALA A 213 10.68 22.89 -2.32
CA ALA A 213 10.52 23.95 -3.30
C ALA A 213 9.05 24.42 -3.47
N LEU A 214 8.07 23.58 -3.12
CA LEU A 214 6.65 23.90 -3.15
C LEU A 214 6.15 24.66 -1.92
N MET A 215 7.03 24.91 -0.93
CA MET A 215 6.73 25.78 0.21
C MET A 215 6.77 27.27 -0.14
N ALA A 216 7.35 27.64 -1.29
CA ALA A 216 7.44 29.02 -1.70
C ALA A 216 6.03 29.64 -1.90
N PRO A 217 5.82 30.91 -1.49
CA PRO A 217 4.55 31.57 -1.70
C PRO A 217 4.24 31.64 -3.20
N GLU A 218 2.97 31.43 -3.56
CA GLU A 218 2.49 31.68 -4.92
C GLU A 218 2.89 33.10 -5.33
N HIS A 219 3.57 33.23 -6.47
CA HIS A 219 3.71 34.54 -7.07
C HIS A 219 2.29 35.08 -7.35
N PRO A 220 1.94 36.27 -6.85
CA PRO A 220 0.64 36.85 -7.17
C PRO A 220 0.60 37.10 -8.68
N GLU A 221 -0.38 36.49 -9.36
CA GLU A 221 -0.79 36.87 -10.72
C GLU A 221 -1.32 38.31 -10.77
#